data_AF-A0A959C7Y8-F1
#
_entry.id   AF-A0A959C7Y8-F1
#
_cell.length_a   1.000
_cell.length_b   1.000
_cell.length_c   1.000
_cell.angle_alpha   90.00
_cell.angle_beta   90.00
_cell.angle_gamma   90.00
#
_symmetry.space_group_name_H-M   'P 1'
#
loop_
_entity.id
_entity.type
_entity.pdbx_description
1 polymer ?
#
loop_
_entity_poly.entity_id
_entity_poly.type
_entity_poly.pdbx_seq_one_letter_code
_entity_poly.pdbx_strand_id
1 'polypeptide(L)' 'MPHIIVKLWPGKSESQKKKLAEALVNAAQSVIGYGEESFSVAIEEVEAKDWAEKVYRPDIVAQQEKLYKEPGYRM' A
#
# COMPACT_ATOMS: atom_id res chain seq x y z
N MET A 1 5.32 -14.87 6.08
CA MET A 1 5.59 -14.29 4.74
C MET A 1 4.70 -13.08 4.55
N PRO A 2 5.19 -11.87 4.82
CA PRO A 2 4.39 -10.65 4.69
C PRO A 2 4.14 -10.27 3.23
N HIS A 3 2.95 -9.74 2.95
CA HIS A 3 2.59 -9.17 1.65
C HIS A 3 2.09 -7.73 1.85
N ILE A 4 2.63 -6.81 1.06
CA ILE A 4 2.27 -5.39 1.10
C ILE A 4 1.63 -5.01 -0.23
N ILE A 5 0.43 -4.45 -0.19
CA ILE A 5 -0.24 -3.90 -1.37
C ILE A 5 -0.31 -2.39 -1.21
N VAL A 6 0.24 -1.65 -2.17
CA VAL A 6 0.11 -0.20 -2.25
C VAL A 6 -0.84 0.13 -3.39
N LYS A 7 -2.03 0.61 -3.06
CA LYS A 7 -2.94 1.23 -4.03
C LYS A 7 -2.66 2.73 -4.07
N LEU A 8 -2.55 3.32 -5.26
CA LEU A 8 -2.29 4.76 -5.45
C LEU A 8 -2.87 5.28 -6.76
N TRP A 9 -2.99 6.60 -6.92
CA TRP A 9 -3.40 7.18 -8.20
C TRP A 9 -2.29 7.09 -9.25
N PRO A 10 -2.64 6.90 -10.54
CA PRO A 10 -1.65 6.76 -11.61
C PRO A 10 -0.67 7.92 -11.71
N GLY A 11 0.50 7.63 -12.28
CA GLY A 11 1.47 8.64 -12.70
C GLY A 11 2.81 8.57 -11.98
N LYS A 12 3.12 7.45 -11.32
CA LYS A 12 4.47 7.18 -10.81
C LYS A 12 5.28 6.41 -11.85
N SER A 13 6.54 6.78 -12.02
CA SER A 13 7.43 6.03 -12.92
C SER A 13 7.77 4.67 -12.34
N GLU A 14 8.15 3.72 -13.19
CA GLU A 14 8.59 2.39 -12.75
C GLU A 14 9.81 2.47 -11.80
N SER A 15 10.70 3.46 -11.98
CA SER A 15 11.81 3.68 -11.03
C SER A 15 11.32 4.10 -9.65
N GLN A 16 10.30 4.96 -9.56
CA GLN A 16 9.71 5.35 -8.28
C GLN A 16 9.01 4.16 -7.61
N LYS A 17 8.27 3.36 -8.39
CA LYS A 17 7.59 2.15 -7.87
C LYS A 17 8.59 1.14 -7.30
N LYS A 18 9.70 0.86 -8.00
CA LYS A 18 10.77 -0.03 -7.49
C LYS A 18 11.41 0.50 -6.21
N LYS A 19 11.79 1.78 -6.18
CA LYS A 19 12.37 2.42 -4.98
C LYS A 19 11.41 2.39 -3.80
N LEU A 20 10.11 2.57 -4.03
CA LEU A 20 9.10 2.49 -2.98
C LEU A 20 8.99 1.06 -2.42
N ALA A 21 8.97 0.04 -3.28
CA ALA A 21 8.90 -1.36 -2.85
C ALA A 21 10.11 -1.73 -1.97
N GLU A 22 11.32 -1.40 -2.40
CA GLU A 22 12.55 -1.61 -1.63
C GLU A 22 12.50 -0.90 -0.26
N ALA A 23 12.07 0.36 -0.24
CA ALA A 23 11.97 1.15 0.99
C ALA A 23 10.95 0.56 1.99
N LEU A 24 9.80 0.09 1.50
CA LEU A 24 8.78 -0.54 2.35
C LEU A 24 9.26 -1.86 2.92
N VAL A 25 9.92 -2.69 2.10
CA VAL A 25 10.52 -3.95 2.54
C VAL A 25 11.56 -3.70 3.62
N ASN A 26 12.49 -2.76 3.40
CA ASN A 26 13.52 -2.41 4.40
C ASN A 26 12.92 -1.89 5.71
N ALA A 27 11.90 -1.05 5.64
CA ALA A 27 11.21 -0.55 6.82
C ALA A 27 10.46 -1.67 7.57
N ALA A 28 9.81 -2.58 6.87
CA ALA A 28 9.12 -3.70 7.51
C ALA A 28 10.12 -4.69 8.13
N GLN A 29 11.19 -5.04 7.41
CA GLN A 29 12.27 -5.89 7.93
C GLN A 29 12.83 -5.37 9.25
N SER A 30 13.10 -4.06 9.34
CA SER A 30 13.68 -3.46 10.55
C SER A 30 12.74 -3.46 11.77
N VAL A 31 11.43 -3.62 11.56
CA VAL A 31 10.42 -3.60 12.62
C VAL A 31 9.97 -5.00 13.02
N ILE A 32 9.76 -5.91 12.06
CA ILE A 32 9.19 -7.25 12.32
C ILE A 32 10.16 -8.42 12.10
N GLY A 33 11.39 -8.16 11.66
CA GLY A 33 12.51 -9.12 11.72
C GLY A 33 12.46 -10.31 10.77
N TYR A 34 11.58 -10.31 9.76
CA TYR A 34 11.61 -11.31 8.69
C TYR A 34 12.73 -11.00 7.67
N GLY A 35 13.27 -12.02 7.02
CA GLY A 35 14.23 -11.87 5.92
C GLY A 35 13.60 -11.30 4.65
N GLU A 36 14.40 -10.70 3.77
CA GLU A 36 13.96 -10.05 2.53
C GLU A 36 13.13 -10.97 1.64
N GLU A 37 13.55 -12.23 1.52
CA GLU A 37 12.90 -13.27 0.72
C GLU A 37 11.49 -13.63 1.20
N SER A 38 11.14 -13.25 2.43
CA SER A 38 9.81 -13.48 3.00
C SER A 38 8.79 -12.42 2.58
N PHE A 39 9.22 -11.31 1.98
CA PHE A 39 8.36 -10.19 1.61
C PHE A 39 7.99 -10.20 0.13
N SER A 40 6.79 -9.71 -0.16
CA SER A 40 6.36 -9.35 -1.51
C SER A 40 5.61 -8.02 -1.48
N VAL A 41 5.75 -7.22 -2.54
CA VAL A 41 5.09 -5.92 -2.68
C VAL A 41 4.38 -5.84 -4.03
N ALA A 42 3.09 -5.51 -4.02
CA ALA A 42 2.32 -5.14 -5.20
C ALA A 42 2.01 -3.63 -5.19
N ILE A 43 2.11 -2.98 -6.34
CA ILE A 43 1.71 -1.58 -6.51
C ILE A 43 0.63 -1.52 -7.59
N GLU A 44 -0.55 -1.04 -7.21
CA GLU A 44 -1.73 -0.98 -8.07
C GLU A 44 -2.12 0.48 -8.30
N GLU A 45 -2.17 0.89 -9.56
CA GLU A 45 -2.65 2.21 -9.95
C GLU A 45 -4.17 2.18 -10.14
N VAL A 46 -4.89 3.04 -9.42
CA VAL A 46 -6.35 3.17 -9.45
C VAL A 46 -6.72 4.60 -9.81
N GLU A 47 -7.42 4.77 -10.92
CA GLU A 47 -7.91 6.07 -11.38
C GLU A 47 -8.68 6.82 -10.29
N ALA A 48 -8.47 8.14 -10.19
CA ALA A 48 -9.08 8.95 -9.14
C ALA A 48 -10.61 8.86 -9.11
N LYS A 49 -11.24 8.79 -10.29
CA LYS A 49 -12.70 8.63 -10.44
C LYS A 49 -13.23 7.30 -9.88
N ASP A 50 -12.38 6.28 -9.81
CA ASP A 50 -12.76 4.95 -9.33
C ASP A 50 -12.34 4.73 -7.86
N TRP A 51 -11.60 5.67 -7.26
CA TRP A 51 -10.98 5.50 -5.95
C TRP A 51 -11.98 5.27 -4.82
N ALA A 52 -13.12 5.97 -4.88
CA ALA A 52 -14.18 5.84 -3.88
C ALA A 52 -14.68 4.39 -3.80
N GLU A 53 -14.99 3.79 -4.95
CA GLU A 53 -15.59 2.45 -5.05
C GLU A 53 -14.55 1.33 -4.96
N LYS A 54 -13.33 1.53 -5.47
CA LYS A 54 -12.30 0.48 -5.52
C LYS A 54 -11.37 0.45 -4.31
N VAL A 55 -11.27 1.53 -3.54
CA VAL A 55 -10.32 1.64 -2.41
C VAL A 55 -10.98 2.20 -1.15
N TYR A 56 -11.55 3.41 -1.22
CA TYR A 56 -12.01 4.09 -0.01
C TYR A 56 -13.12 3.34 0.72
N ARG A 57 -14.19 2.94 0.03
CA ARG A 57 -15.26 2.14 0.65
C ARG A 57 -14.78 0.74 1.09
N PRO A 58 -14.18 -0.09 0.22
CA PRO A 58 -13.89 -1.49 0.57
C PRO A 58 -12.66 -1.68 1.47
N ASP A 59 -11.60 -0.89 1.28
CA ASP A 59 -10.32 -1.11 1.95
C ASP A 59 -10.09 -0.18 3.15
N ILE A 60 -10.78 0.98 3.19
CA ILE A 60 -10.63 1.96 4.27
C ILE A 60 -11.85 1.92 5.20
N VAL A 61 -13.04 2.26 4.70
CA VAL A 61 -14.26 2.35 5.53
C VAL A 61 -14.67 0.98 6.05
N ALA A 62 -14.75 -0.04 5.18
CA ALA A 62 -15.19 -1.37 5.57
C ALA A 62 -14.15 -2.17 6.39
N GLN A 63 -12.89 -1.70 6.46
CA GLN A 63 -11.80 -2.35 7.21
C GLN A 63 -11.27 -1.46 8.34
N GLN A 64 -12.09 -0.54 8.86
CA GLN A 64 -11.64 0.46 9.84
C GLN A 64 -10.91 -0.15 11.05
N GLU A 65 -11.37 -1.31 11.55
CA GLU A 65 -10.73 -2.01 12.68
C GLU A 65 -9.32 -2.56 12.37
N LYS A 66 -8.97 -2.69 11.09
CA LYS A 66 -7.65 -3.17 10.63
C LYS A 66 -6.73 -2.03 10.22
N LEU A 67 -7.20 -0.78 10.24
CA LEU A 67 -6.38 0.38 9.93
C LEU A 67 -5.57 0.81 11.14
N TYR A 68 -4.27 0.52 11.10
CA TYR A 68 -3.31 1.06 12.06
C TYR A 68 -2.93 2.53 11.76
N LYS A 69 -3.36 3.06 10.60
CA LYS A 69 -3.20 4.46 10.20
C LYS A 69 -4.41 4.92 9.39
N GLU A 70 -5.19 5.85 9.95
CA GLU A 70 -6.32 6.45 9.25
C GLU A 70 -5.89 7.52 8.21
N PRO A 71 -6.63 7.68 7.11
CA PRO A 71 -6.41 8.77 6.16
C PRO A 71 -6.78 10.13 6.78
N GLY A 72 -6.08 11.19 6.36
CA GLY A 72 -6.42 12.57 6.75
C GLY A 72 -7.54 13.21 5.91
N TYR A 73 -8.17 12.44 5.01
CA TYR A 73 -9.19 12.90 4.08
C TYR A 73 -10.47 12.08 4.22
N ARG A 74 -11.58 12.61 3.69
CA ARG A 74 -12.86 11.91 3.57
C ARG A 74 -13.37 12.01 2.14
N MET A 75 -14.05 10.97 1.69
CA MET A 75 -14.70 10.88 0.38
C MET A 75 -16.14 10.41 0.53
#